data_AF-A0A0R1MDQ4-F1
#
_entry.id   AF-A0A0R1MDQ4-F1
#
_cell.length_a   1.000
_cell.length_b   1.000
_cell.length_c   1.000
_cell.angle_alpha   90.00
_cell.angle_beta   90.00
_cell.angle_gamma   90.00
#
_symmetry.space_group_name_H-M   'P 1'
#
loop_
_entity.id
_entity.type
_entity.pdbx_description
1 polymer ?
#
loop_
_entity_poly.entity_id
_entity_poly.type
_entity_poly.pdbx_seq_one_letter_code
_entity_poly.pdbx_strand_id
1 'polypeptide(L)'
;MLNGCTTLIWLIPAVGIIKTHKIDDRFFIRQWLFPLQYWLQVLFEKMSGNRRIVVRILQILSPLVTFYLLIPSALFLKLFNESFTKHYAALFFLMYYLLFAAVAYWFQPRSGKVYRTK
;
A
#
# COMPACT_ATOMS: atom_id res chain seq x y z
N MET A 1 -19.50 8.84 -2.91
CA MET A 1 -18.59 8.36 -3.97
C MET A 1 -17.15 8.13 -3.51
N LEU A 2 -16.64 8.79 -2.46
CA LEU A 2 -15.28 8.55 -1.95
C LEU A 2 -15.02 7.11 -1.46
N ASN A 3 -16.05 6.43 -0.93
CA ASN A 3 -15.99 4.99 -0.60
C ASN A 3 -15.59 4.14 -1.82
N GLY A 4 -15.93 4.59 -3.04
CA GLY A 4 -15.53 3.97 -4.30
C GLY A 4 -14.04 4.15 -4.60
N CYS A 5 -13.45 5.33 -4.33
CA CYS A 5 -12.01 5.52 -4.48
C CYS A 5 -11.21 4.71 -3.46
N THR A 6 -11.65 4.67 -2.20
CA THR A 6 -10.99 3.85 -1.17
C THR A 6 -11.09 2.37 -1.47
N THR A 7 -12.25 1.90 -1.97
CA THR A 7 -12.36 0.51 -2.43
C THR A 7 -11.47 0.27 -3.64
N LEU A 8 -11.43 1.15 -4.65
CA LEU A 8 -10.53 0.96 -5.81
C LEU A 8 -9.04 0.89 -5.41
N ILE A 9 -8.60 1.77 -4.51
CA ILE A 9 -7.22 1.77 -3.96
C ILE A 9 -6.91 0.46 -3.23
N TRP A 10 -7.91 -0.24 -2.71
CA TRP A 10 -7.74 -1.48 -1.97
C TRP A 10 -7.94 -2.73 -2.84
N LEU A 11 -8.95 -2.72 -3.73
CA LEU A 11 -9.38 -3.83 -4.58
C LEU A 11 -8.42 -4.06 -5.74
N ILE A 12 -7.90 -3.00 -6.38
CA ILE A 12 -6.95 -3.13 -7.50
C ILE A 12 -5.67 -3.86 -7.04
N PRO A 13 -5.00 -3.45 -5.94
CA PRO A 13 -3.87 -4.20 -5.43
C PRO A 13 -4.25 -5.61 -4.96
N ALA A 14 -5.40 -5.79 -4.31
CA ALA A 14 -5.84 -7.10 -3.85
C ALA A 14 -5.99 -8.11 -5.01
N VAL A 15 -6.60 -7.69 -6.12
CA VAL A 15 -6.71 -8.50 -7.34
C VAL A 15 -5.33 -8.78 -7.94
N GLY A 16 -4.44 -7.78 -7.96
CA GLY A 16 -3.05 -7.94 -8.42
C GLY A 16 -2.29 -9.01 -7.62
N ILE A 17 -2.51 -9.07 -6.31
CA ILE A 17 -1.89 -10.06 -5.42
C ILE A 17 -2.45 -11.47 -5.65
N ILE A 18 -3.77 -11.60 -5.76
CA ILE A 18 -4.43 -12.88 -6.05
C ILE A 18 -3.94 -13.43 -7.40
N LYS A 19 -3.88 -12.59 -8.43
CA LYS A 19 -3.43 -12.99 -9.78
C LYS A 19 -1.96 -13.41 -9.81
N THR A 20 -1.13 -12.87 -8.92
CA THR A 20 0.30 -13.23 -8.84
C THR A 20 0.57 -14.47 -7.99
N HIS A 21 -0.45 -15.10 -7.39
CA HIS A 21 -0.38 -16.37 -6.63
C HIS A 21 0.75 -16.43 -5.58
N LYS A 22 1.22 -15.27 -5.10
CA LYS A 22 2.25 -15.13 -4.07
C LYS A 22 1.63 -14.77 -2.73
N ILE A 23 0.64 -15.54 -2.29
CA ILE A 23 0.10 -15.36 -0.93
C ILE A 23 1.07 -16.07 0.02
N ASP A 24 1.90 -15.30 0.72
CA ASP A 24 2.75 -15.83 1.79
C ASP A 24 1.92 -15.80 3.08
N ASP A 25 1.45 -16.97 3.52
CA ASP A 25 0.53 -17.12 4.66
C ASP A 25 1.05 -16.45 5.94
N ARG A 26 2.38 -16.31 6.04
CA ARG A 26 3.07 -15.62 7.14
C ARG A 26 2.74 -14.13 7.26
N PHE A 27 2.29 -13.50 6.19
CA PHE A 27 2.01 -12.06 6.14
C PHE A 27 0.56 -11.72 5.79
N PHE A 28 -0.35 -12.68 5.93
CA PHE A 28 -1.76 -12.55 5.58
C PHE A 28 -2.43 -11.30 6.17
N ILE A 29 -2.21 -11.03 7.47
CA ILE A 29 -2.78 -9.85 8.15
C ILE A 29 -2.32 -8.56 7.46
N ARG A 30 -1.03 -8.41 7.15
CA ARG A 30 -0.51 -7.18 6.53
C ARG A 30 -0.98 -7.03 5.09
N GLN A 31 -1.10 -8.15 4.37
CA GLN A 31 -1.59 -8.17 2.99
C GLN A 31 -3.02 -7.65 2.88
N TRP A 32 -3.91 -8.05 3.80
CA TRP A 32 -5.29 -7.58 3.80
C TRP A 32 -5.46 -6.21 4.44
N LEU A 33 -4.64 -5.87 5.45
CA LEU A 33 -4.69 -4.55 6.08
C LEU A 33 -4.15 -3.46 5.15
N PHE A 34 -3.14 -3.76 4.33
CA PHE A 34 -2.45 -2.79 3.46
C PHE A 34 -2.09 -3.39 2.08
N PRO A 35 -3.07 -3.75 1.25
CA PRO A 35 -2.82 -4.49 0.01
C PRO A 35 -1.99 -3.67 -0.99
N LEU A 36 -2.15 -2.35 -1.03
CA LEU A 36 -1.35 -1.48 -1.89
C LEU A 36 0.14 -1.54 -1.54
N GLN A 37 0.46 -1.49 -0.25
CA GLN A 37 1.84 -1.49 0.21
C GLN A 37 2.50 -2.86 0.02
N TYR A 38 1.74 -3.95 0.21
CA TYR A 38 2.20 -5.29 -0.14
C TYR A 38 2.46 -5.43 -1.65
N TRP A 39 1.56 -4.91 -2.48
CA TRP A 39 1.73 -4.99 -3.93
C TRP A 39 2.95 -4.20 -4.41
N LEU A 40 3.20 -3.02 -3.85
CA LEU A 40 4.43 -2.25 -4.09
C LEU A 40 5.67 -3.04 -3.69
N GLN A 41 5.65 -3.74 -2.55
CA GLN A 41 6.76 -4.58 -2.11
C GLN A 41 7.07 -5.69 -3.13
N VAL A 42 6.04 -6.41 -3.59
CA VAL A 42 6.21 -7.47 -4.61
C VAL A 42 6.78 -6.90 -5.91
N LEU A 43 6.35 -5.69 -6.28
CA LEU A 43 6.85 -4.98 -7.46
C LEU A 43 8.32 -4.56 -7.28
N PHE A 44 8.70 -4.07 -6.11
CA PHE A 44 10.09 -3.72 -5.76
C PHE A 44 11.01 -4.94 -5.73
N GLU A 45 10.56 -6.06 -5.19
CA GLU A 45 11.29 -7.33 -5.21
C GLU A 45 11.53 -7.80 -6.66
N LYS A 46 10.51 -7.69 -7.51
CA LYS A 46 10.61 -8.05 -8.93
C LYS A 46 11.56 -7.12 -9.70
N MET A 47 11.50 -5.81 -9.47
CA MET A 47 12.39 -4.84 -10.14
C MET A 47 13.84 -4.93 -9.66
N SER A 48 14.05 -5.18 -8.37
CA SER A 48 15.39 -5.22 -7.78
C SER A 48 16.12 -6.56 -7.95
N GLY A 49 15.48 -7.57 -8.54
CA GLY A 49 16.03 -8.92 -8.64
C GLY A 49 16.32 -9.53 -7.25
N ASN A 50 15.43 -9.31 -6.28
CA ASN A 50 15.57 -9.73 -4.87
C ASN A 50 16.77 -9.12 -4.12
N ARG A 51 17.37 -8.04 -4.62
CA ARG A 51 18.42 -7.31 -3.88
C ARG A 51 17.82 -6.56 -2.70
N ARG A 52 17.97 -7.15 -1.52
CA ARG A 52 17.37 -6.68 -0.26
C ARG A 52 17.60 -5.20 0.05
N ILE A 53 18.81 -4.68 -0.17
CA ILE A 53 19.13 -3.28 0.11
C ILE A 53 18.30 -2.35 -0.78
N VAL A 54 18.17 -2.71 -2.06
CA VAL A 54 17.38 -1.94 -3.04
C VAL A 54 15.90 -1.98 -2.67
N VAL A 55 15.35 -3.14 -2.30
CA VAL A 55 13.96 -3.25 -1.82
C VAL A 55 13.72 -2.35 -0.61
N ARG A 56 14.65 -2.32 0.35
CA ARG A 56 14.54 -1.46 1.55
C ARG A 56 14.53 0.01 1.21
N ILE A 57 15.43 0.46 0.34
CA ILE A 57 15.49 1.85 -0.11
C ILE A 57 14.18 2.22 -0.81
N LEU A 58 13.68 1.35 -1.69
CA LEU A 58 12.40 1.55 -2.38
C LEU A 58 11.21 1.59 -1.38
N GLN A 59 11.23 0.77 -0.34
CA GLN A 59 10.22 0.79 0.71
C GLN A 59 10.26 2.09 1.54
N ILE A 60 11.45 2.62 1.80
CA ILE A 60 11.63 3.91 2.50
C ILE A 60 11.14 5.07 1.63
N LEU A 61 11.28 4.96 0.32
CA LEU A 61 10.78 5.93 -0.66
C LEU A 61 9.29 5.75 -1.01
N SER A 62 8.67 4.63 -0.62
CA SER A 62 7.26 4.36 -0.93
C SER A 62 6.27 5.40 -0.40
N PRO A 63 6.49 6.09 0.75
CA PRO A 63 5.61 7.17 1.19
C PRO A 63 5.43 8.26 0.14
N LEU A 64 6.48 8.56 -0.64
CA LEU A 64 6.41 9.54 -1.73
C LEU A 64 5.41 9.07 -2.79
N VAL A 65 5.52 7.81 -3.22
CA VAL A 65 4.61 7.21 -4.21
C VAL A 65 3.17 7.18 -3.68
N THR A 66 2.97 6.83 -2.42
CA THR A 66 1.64 6.81 -1.79
C THR A 66 1.05 8.21 -1.60
N PHE A 67 1.89 9.24 -1.42
CA PHE A 67 1.44 10.63 -1.35
C PHE A 67 0.92 11.11 -2.71
N TYR A 68 1.61 10.75 -3.80
CA TYR A 68 1.14 11.06 -5.15
C TYR A 68 -0.18 10.36 -5.51
N LEU A 69 -0.51 9.22 -4.90
CA LEU A 69 -1.80 8.55 -5.08
C LEU A 69 -3.00 9.33 -4.51
N LEU A 70 -2.76 10.36 -3.69
CA LEU A 70 -3.81 11.29 -3.23
C LEU A 70 -4.26 12.26 -4.34
N ILE A 71 -3.43 12.48 -5.37
CA ILE A 71 -3.76 13.37 -6.49
C ILE A 71 -4.87 12.77 -7.37
N PRO A 72 -4.79 11.48 -7.80
CA PRO A 72 -5.89 10.81 -8.49
C PRO A 72 -7.22 10.86 -7.73
N SER A 73 -7.22 10.69 -6.40
CA SER A 73 -8.47 10.75 -5.63
C SER A 73 -9.08 12.16 -5.63
N ALA A 74 -8.26 13.21 -5.57
CA ALA A 74 -8.69 14.59 -5.75
C ALA A 74 -9.23 14.87 -7.17
N LEU A 75 -8.57 14.35 -8.21
CA LEU A 75 -9.03 14.47 -9.60
C LEU A 75 -10.37 13.77 -9.83
N PHE A 76 -10.58 12.59 -9.22
CA PHE A 76 -11.85 11.88 -9.28
C PHE A 76 -13.01 12.68 -8.68
N LEU A 77 -12.78 13.33 -7.53
CA LEU A 77 -13.80 14.22 -6.94
C LEU A 77 -14.16 15.37 -7.87
N LYS A 78 -13.15 15.98 -8.51
CA LYS A 78 -13.36 17.04 -9.50
C LYS A 78 -14.13 16.55 -10.73
N LEU A 79 -13.83 15.34 -11.21
CA LEU A 79 -14.52 14.72 -12.36
C LEU A 79 -16.02 14.53 -12.09
N PHE A 80 -16.39 14.15 -10.87
CA PHE A 80 -17.79 13.97 -10.46
C PHE A 80 -18.43 15.25 -9.90
N ASN A 81 -17.77 16.41 -10.05
CA ASN A 81 -18.22 17.71 -9.56
C ASN A 81 -18.56 17.71 -8.05
N GLU A 82 -17.89 16.85 -7.28
CA GLU A 82 -18.07 16.73 -5.84
C GLU A 82 -17.18 17.73 -5.10
N SER A 83 -17.72 18.30 -4.03
CA SER A 83 -17.00 19.33 -3.27
C SER A 83 -15.92 18.69 -2.39
N PHE A 84 -14.68 19.18 -2.53
CA PHE A 84 -13.55 18.71 -1.75
C PHE A 84 -13.75 18.89 -0.24
N THR A 85 -14.44 19.96 0.18
CA THR A 85 -14.69 20.28 1.59
C THR A 85 -15.60 19.24 2.24
N LYS A 86 -16.55 18.66 1.49
CA LYS A 86 -17.44 17.58 1.98
C LYS A 86 -16.70 16.26 2.21
N HIS A 87 -15.55 16.07 1.59
CA HIS A 87 -14.76 14.84 1.66
C HIS A 87 -13.41 15.01 2.37
N TYR A 88 -13.15 16.19 2.92
CA TYR A 88 -11.88 16.53 3.55
C TYR A 88 -11.47 15.52 4.64
N ALA A 89 -12.40 15.19 5.55
CA ALA A 89 -12.14 14.25 6.63
C ALA A 89 -11.71 12.86 6.14
N ALA A 90 -12.34 12.36 5.08
CA ALA A 90 -12.07 11.03 4.56
C ALA A 90 -10.84 10.99 3.65
N LEU A 91 -10.51 12.09 2.96
CA LEU A 91 -9.21 12.26 2.28
C LEU A 91 -8.06 12.35 3.29
N PHE A 92 -8.28 13.04 4.41
CA PHE A 92 -7.33 13.11 5.51
C PHE A 92 -7.11 11.72 6.10
N PHE A 93 -8.18 10.99 6.41
CA PHE A 93 -8.10 9.60 6.88
C PHE A 93 -7.34 8.69 5.91
N LEU A 94 -7.60 8.80 4.61
CA LEU A 94 -6.89 8.06 3.56
C LEU A 94 -5.38 8.39 3.57
N MET A 95 -5.02 9.66 3.72
CA MET A 95 -3.62 10.09 3.83
C MET A 95 -2.92 9.45 5.04
N TYR A 96 -3.53 9.51 6.24
CA TYR A 96 -2.94 8.88 7.44
C TYR A 96 -2.86 7.37 7.30
N TYR A 97 -3.88 6.73 6.73
CA TYR A 97 -3.87 5.30 6.46
C TYR A 97 -2.72 4.91 5.54
N LEU A 98 -2.50 5.64 4.44
CA LEU A 98 -1.40 5.38 3.50
C LEU A 98 -0.02 5.61 4.13
N LEU A 99 0.13 6.66 4.94
CA LEU A 99 1.37 6.93 5.68
C LEU A 99 1.66 5.82 6.70
N PHE A 100 0.66 5.44 7.48
CA PHE A 100 0.77 4.37 8.46
C PHE A 100 1.11 3.03 7.79
N ALA A 101 0.49 2.73 6.65
CA ALA A 101 0.80 1.56 5.83
C ALA A 101 2.28 1.55 5.40
N ALA A 102 2.80 2.68 4.92
CA ALA A 102 4.18 2.77 4.48
C ALA A 102 5.18 2.52 5.65
N VAL A 103 4.94 3.15 6.80
CA VAL A 103 5.75 2.96 8.01
C VAL A 103 5.68 1.52 8.53
N ALA A 104 4.50 0.89 8.51
CA ALA A 104 4.35 -0.50 8.95
C ALA A 104 5.22 -1.48 8.14
N TYR A 105 5.51 -1.15 6.88
CA TYR A 105 6.36 -1.96 6.00
C TYR A 105 7.85 -1.64 6.10
N TRP A 106 8.25 -0.53 6.71
CA TRP A 106 9.67 -0.26 6.98
C TRP A 106 10.29 -1.30 7.90
N PHE A 107 9.51 -1.87 8.82
CA PHE A 107 9.96 -2.83 9.83
C PHE A 107 9.68 -4.29 9.45
N GLN A 108 9.65 -4.63 8.16
CA GLN A 108 9.38 -6.00 7.75
C GLN A 108 10.42 -6.98 8.37
N PRO A 109 9.99 -8.10 8.99
CA PRO A 109 10.91 -9.08 9.55
C PRO A 109 11.68 -9.83 8.45
N ARG A 110 12.80 -10.46 8.83
CA ARG A 110 13.64 -11.20 7.88
C ARG A 110 12.88 -12.44 7.40
N SER A 111 12.61 -12.55 6.10
CA SER A 111 12.23 -13.83 5.50
C SER A 111 13.34 -14.86 5.73
N GLY A 112 13.00 -16.01 6.33
CA GLY A 112 13.93 -17.13 6.58
C GLY A 112 14.54 -17.23 7.98
N LYS A 113 14.27 -16.31 8.92
CA LYS A 113 14.62 -16.54 10.33
C LYS A 113 13.40 -17.04 11.08
N VAL A 114 13.40 -18.33 11.45
CA VAL A 114 12.54 -18.82 12.53
C VAL A 114 12.99 -18.11 13.79
N TYR A 115 12.24 -17.08 14.21
CA TYR A 115 12.46 -16.43 15.49
C TYR A 115 12.01 -17.43 16.55
N ARG A 116 12.93 -18.25 17.07
CA ARG A 116 12.65 -19.02 18.28
C ARG A 116 12.42 -18.01 19.40
N THR A 117 11.19 -17.94 19.89
CA THR A 117 10.88 -17.36 21.18
C THR A 117 11.66 -18.14 22.23
N LYS A 118 12.51 -17.46 23.00
CA LYS A 118 13.10 -18.03 24.21
C LYS A 118 12.02 -18.22 25.26
#